data_AF-K0SGH8-F1
#
_entry.id   AF-K0SGH8-F1
#
_cell.length_a   1.000
_cell.length_b   1.000
_cell.length_c   1.000
_cell.angle_alpha   90.00
_cell.angle_beta   90.00
_cell.angle_gamma   90.00
#
_symmetry.space_group_name_H-M   'P 1'
#
loop_
_entity.id
_entity.type
_entity.pdbx_description
1 polymer ?
#
loop_
_entity_poly.entity_id
_entity_poly.type
_entity_poly.pdbx_seq_one_letter_code
_entity_poly.pdbx_strand_id
1 'polypeptide(L)'
;IREYMTMEKSKGKGVRSLGIPSYVSRFQAIATVIAFIVLLATVPLMTMKPGTQGLHVLQQVTSRYSRHSDVICQAANEACGFAPRRCTPMDMSKRWGFIHISKCAGTSWMTELLKIIPKLEPPRASGGGVEWHAAWARKNRPTDYLLVSLKSPRHHAWSVFSNCKYAPYWRDKITRGTGFPRSGNEPQNDEDDFGVWATHIAKNWPKPPADSYNCFDPSNFQSHFLTAETSQYTGPRHPWPTTPDFSAVNESYWGFDFVGLGEFYHESKCLLFYRIQLWIELYTYQYNKTGFHFNGTNQATYDKASLAFTEIQSYLETCVCPIPTNLTGKTADEHIVHIARGKRASLRTLPDQALNTVDKFTSRDAELYHMALGQFMKEINWLEVQLGRRILCDSSLDRWEEELQYILGDERLRGGLYQNKVEMWMDSMHR
;
A
#
# COMPACT_ATOMS: atom_id res chain seq x y z
N ILE A 1 -6.75 51.20 -7.65
CA ILE A 1 -6.83 51.71 -6.25
C ILE A 1 -7.48 53.08 -6.19
N ARG A 2 -6.95 54.10 -6.88
CA ARG A 2 -7.54 55.46 -6.89
C ARG A 2 -8.99 55.47 -7.40
N GLU A 3 -9.30 54.79 -8.51
CA GLU A 3 -10.66 54.65 -9.04
C GLU A 3 -11.62 53.86 -8.11
N TYR A 4 -11.10 52.88 -7.39
CA TYR A 4 -11.87 52.08 -6.42
C TYR A 4 -12.30 52.94 -5.21
N MET A 5 -11.42 53.85 -4.78
CA MET A 5 -11.70 54.80 -3.69
C MET A 5 -12.67 55.92 -4.13
N THR A 6 -12.78 56.22 -5.43
CA THR A 6 -13.76 57.18 -5.95
C THR A 6 -15.16 56.59 -6.06
N MET A 7 -15.27 55.28 -6.29
CA MET A 7 -16.57 54.57 -6.39
C MET A 7 -17.30 54.44 -5.04
N GLU A 8 -16.59 54.48 -3.91
CA GLU A 8 -17.19 54.27 -2.59
C GLU A 8 -17.85 55.54 -2.01
N LYS A 9 -17.46 56.73 -2.48
CA LYS A 9 -18.07 58.01 -2.06
C LYS A 9 -19.46 58.29 -2.65
N SER A 10 -19.93 57.51 -3.63
CA SER A 10 -21.24 57.74 -4.28
C SER A 10 -22.38 56.86 -3.77
N LYS A 11 -22.14 55.90 -2.87
CA LYS A 11 -23.19 55.03 -2.32
C LYS A 11 -23.71 55.53 -0.98
N GLY A 12 -24.37 56.69 -1.03
CA GLY A 12 -25.26 57.16 0.03
C GLY A 12 -26.64 56.50 -0.06
N LYS A 13 -27.05 55.89 1.06
CA LYS A 13 -28.43 55.50 1.44
C LYS A 13 -29.03 54.25 0.77
N GLY A 14 -28.97 53.16 1.55
CA GLY A 14 -30.14 52.33 1.84
C GLY A 14 -30.30 51.05 1.03
N VAL A 15 -29.64 49.95 1.43
CA VAL A 15 -30.10 48.57 1.15
C VAL A 15 -29.64 47.64 2.28
N ARG A 16 -30.52 46.68 2.62
CA ARG A 16 -30.43 45.63 3.66
C ARG A 16 -29.21 44.72 3.53
N SER A 17 -28.80 44.20 4.70
CA SER A 17 -27.68 43.29 4.94
C SER A 17 -27.78 41.98 4.14
N LEU A 18 -26.77 41.73 3.30
CA LEU A 18 -26.37 40.41 2.84
C LEU A 18 -24.92 40.19 3.30
N GLY A 19 -24.67 39.02 3.89
CA GLY A 19 -23.44 38.67 4.60
C GLY A 19 -22.17 38.90 3.79
N ILE A 20 -21.26 39.70 4.35
CA ILE A 20 -19.94 39.98 3.79
C ILE A 20 -18.94 39.05 4.49
N PRO A 21 -18.00 38.41 3.76
CA PRO A 21 -16.90 37.65 4.37
C PRO A 21 -15.98 38.59 5.17
N SER A 22 -15.42 38.08 6.28
CA SER A 22 -14.64 38.86 7.24
C SER A 22 -13.55 39.71 6.57
N TYR A 23 -13.40 40.93 7.07
CA TYR A 23 -12.43 41.96 6.65
C TYR A 23 -10.98 41.44 6.56
N VAL A 24 -10.67 40.35 7.27
CA VAL A 24 -9.33 39.76 7.38
C VAL A 24 -8.86 39.11 6.07
N SER A 25 -9.75 38.45 5.31
CA SER A 25 -9.33 37.76 4.07
C SER A 25 -8.95 38.71 2.94
N ARG A 26 -9.56 39.91 2.92
CA ARG A 26 -9.31 40.92 1.88
C ARG A 26 -8.01 41.68 2.11
N PHE A 27 -7.64 41.93 3.36
CA PHE A 27 -6.33 42.50 3.69
C PHE A 27 -5.19 41.53 3.40
N GLN A 28 -5.39 40.23 3.63
CA GLN A 28 -4.43 39.19 3.25
C GLN A 28 -4.21 39.15 1.73
N ALA A 29 -5.27 39.16 0.93
CA ALA A 29 -5.14 39.18 -0.52
C ALA A 29 -4.39 40.43 -1.03
N ILE A 30 -4.68 41.61 -0.45
CA ILE A 30 -3.99 42.86 -0.81
C ILE A 30 -2.53 42.82 -0.37
N ALA A 31 -2.22 42.28 0.81
CA ALA A 31 -0.85 42.12 1.29
C ALA A 31 -0.06 41.13 0.42
N THR A 32 -0.67 40.03 -0.04
CA THR A 32 -0.04 39.08 -0.97
C THR A 32 0.26 39.73 -2.33
N VAL A 33 -0.67 40.53 -2.86
CA VAL A 33 -0.47 41.25 -4.13
C VAL A 33 0.62 42.32 -3.99
N ILE A 34 0.64 43.07 -2.88
CA ILE A 34 1.68 44.07 -2.62
C ILE A 34 3.05 43.40 -2.45
N ALA A 35 3.13 42.29 -1.70
CA ALA A 35 4.36 41.53 -1.55
C ALA A 35 4.87 41.00 -2.90
N PHE A 36 3.98 40.53 -3.78
CA PHE A 36 4.33 40.06 -5.12
C PHE A 36 4.82 41.20 -6.02
N ILE A 37 4.19 42.38 -5.95
CA ILE A 37 4.60 43.58 -6.70
C ILE A 37 5.95 44.09 -6.21
N VAL A 38 6.19 44.12 -4.90
CA VAL A 38 7.48 44.51 -4.32
C VAL A 38 8.57 43.52 -4.74
N LEU A 39 8.28 42.21 -4.72
CA LEU A 39 9.20 41.18 -5.19
C LEU A 39 9.57 41.39 -6.67
N LEU A 40 8.59 41.68 -7.53
CA LEU A 40 8.81 41.97 -8.95
C LEU A 40 9.53 43.30 -9.19
N ALA A 41 9.36 44.30 -8.32
CA ALA A 41 9.99 45.61 -8.44
C ALA A 41 11.43 45.65 -7.90
N THR A 42 11.81 44.73 -6.99
CA THR A 42 13.17 44.65 -6.44
C THR A 42 14.11 43.74 -7.23
N VAL A 43 13.61 42.98 -8.20
CA VAL A 43 14.48 42.22 -9.12
C VAL A 43 15.03 43.19 -10.16
N PRO A 44 16.35 43.44 -10.22
CA PRO A 44 16.93 44.29 -11.24
C PRO A 44 16.63 43.66 -12.61
N LEU A 45 16.12 44.47 -13.56
CA LEU A 45 16.07 44.11 -14.97
C LEU A 45 17.51 43.99 -15.50
N MET A 46 18.18 42.89 -15.16
CA MET A 46 19.37 42.46 -15.88
C MET A 46 18.88 41.87 -17.19
N THR A 47 19.36 42.43 -18.30
CA THR A 47 19.22 41.87 -19.63
C THR A 47 19.85 40.47 -19.64
N MET A 48 19.04 39.43 -19.42
CA MET A 48 19.51 38.06 -19.37
C MET A 48 19.58 37.47 -20.78
N LYS A 49 20.77 36.96 -21.14
CA LYS A 49 20.96 36.14 -22.33
C LYS A 49 20.16 34.83 -22.19
N PRO A 50 19.52 34.33 -23.26
CA PRO A 50 18.83 33.05 -23.25
C PRO A 50 19.89 31.94 -23.10
N GLY A 51 19.94 31.28 -21.93
CA GLY A 51 20.86 30.18 -21.67
C GLY A 51 21.07 29.81 -20.19
N THR A 52 20.74 30.67 -19.23
CA THR A 52 21.06 30.47 -17.80
C THR A 52 19.87 30.13 -16.89
N GLN A 53 18.64 30.07 -17.38
CA GLN A 53 17.46 29.79 -16.55
C GLN A 53 17.42 28.34 -16.00
N GLY A 54 18.06 27.38 -16.67
CA GLY A 54 18.14 26.00 -16.15
C GLY A 54 19.02 25.85 -14.91
N LEU A 55 20.11 26.64 -14.80
CA LEU A 55 21.12 26.45 -13.76
C LEU A 55 20.65 26.89 -12.36
N HIS A 56 19.81 27.93 -12.28
CA HIS A 56 19.39 28.50 -11.00
C HIS A 56 18.28 27.68 -10.32
N VAL A 57 17.37 27.08 -11.11
CA VAL A 57 16.37 26.12 -10.62
C VAL A 57 17.07 24.83 -10.18
N LEU A 58 18.04 24.34 -10.96
CA LEU A 58 18.88 23.22 -10.56
C LEU A 58 19.67 23.53 -9.27
N GLN A 59 20.21 24.74 -9.09
CA GLN A 59 20.92 25.08 -7.85
C GLN A 59 20.02 25.12 -6.60
N GLN A 60 18.80 25.66 -6.68
CA GLN A 60 17.88 25.62 -5.55
C GLN A 60 17.43 24.19 -5.21
N VAL A 61 17.22 23.35 -6.23
CA VAL A 61 16.96 21.91 -6.06
C VAL A 61 18.18 21.21 -5.45
N THR A 62 19.40 21.44 -5.95
CA THR A 62 20.63 20.81 -5.43
C THR A 62 20.90 21.09 -3.94
N SER A 63 20.60 22.32 -3.47
CA SER A 63 20.84 22.71 -2.07
C SER A 63 19.84 22.09 -1.09
N ARG A 64 18.60 21.81 -1.55
CA ARG A 64 17.63 20.99 -0.80
C ARG A 64 18.12 19.56 -0.72
N TYR A 65 18.47 18.94 -1.86
CA TYR A 65 18.77 17.50 -1.90
C TYR A 65 20.02 17.05 -1.11
N SER A 66 21.10 17.83 -1.09
CA SER A 66 22.33 17.46 -0.35
C SER A 66 22.17 17.49 1.17
N ARG A 67 21.34 18.39 1.71
CA ARG A 67 21.00 18.37 3.15
C ARG A 67 19.83 17.44 3.44
N HIS A 68 18.99 17.16 2.44
CA HIS A 68 17.85 16.27 2.61
C HIS A 68 18.24 14.79 2.62
N SER A 69 19.28 14.31 1.92
CA SER A 69 19.57 12.87 1.89
C SER A 69 19.88 12.27 3.27
N ASP A 70 20.73 12.94 4.05
CA ASP A 70 21.12 12.45 5.38
C ASP A 70 19.98 12.63 6.40
N VAL A 71 19.24 13.74 6.29
CA VAL A 71 18.06 14.03 7.12
C VAL A 71 16.92 13.04 6.83
N ILE A 72 16.69 12.69 5.55
CA ILE A 72 15.70 11.69 5.14
C ILE A 72 16.05 10.33 5.73
N CYS A 73 17.34 9.92 5.68
CA CYS A 73 17.78 8.65 6.25
C CYS A 73 17.63 8.61 7.78
N GLN A 74 17.98 9.69 8.48
CA GLN A 74 17.83 9.75 9.94
C GLN A 74 16.36 9.75 10.37
N ALA A 75 15.53 10.57 9.72
CA ALA A 75 14.09 10.60 9.96
C ALA A 75 13.42 9.25 9.63
N ALA A 76 13.86 8.56 8.57
CA ALA A 76 13.39 7.22 8.22
C ALA A 76 13.73 6.19 9.31
N ASN A 77 14.93 6.26 9.89
CA ASN A 77 15.33 5.36 10.97
C ASN A 77 14.48 5.57 12.24
N GLU A 78 14.21 6.83 12.61
CA GLU A 78 13.39 7.16 13.77
C GLU A 78 11.91 6.80 13.55
N ALA A 79 11.38 7.07 12.35
CA ALA A 79 9.97 6.82 12.05
C ALA A 79 9.65 5.33 11.86
N CYS A 80 10.53 4.57 11.19
CA CYS A 80 10.26 3.19 10.80
C CYS A 80 10.87 2.15 11.73
N GLY A 81 11.60 2.60 12.76
CA GLY A 81 12.04 1.80 13.90
C GLY A 81 12.90 0.61 13.51
N PHE A 82 12.43 -0.60 13.81
CA PHE A 82 13.19 -1.85 13.61
C PHE A 82 13.43 -2.22 12.14
N ALA A 83 12.79 -1.55 11.19
CA ALA A 83 12.94 -1.82 9.76
C ALA A 83 13.27 -0.57 8.95
N PRO A 84 14.45 0.03 9.16
CA PRO A 84 14.84 1.27 8.46
C PRO A 84 14.83 1.12 6.94
N ARG A 85 15.19 -0.07 6.42
CA ARG A 85 15.15 -0.41 4.99
C ARG A 85 13.77 -0.22 4.35
N ARG A 86 12.68 -0.25 5.13
CA ARG A 86 11.32 -0.10 4.61
C ARG A 86 10.90 1.35 4.36
N CYS A 87 11.72 2.31 4.76
CA CYS A 87 11.51 3.73 4.53
C CYS A 87 12.67 4.39 3.79
N THR A 88 13.52 3.59 3.16
CA THR A 88 14.55 4.07 2.24
C THR A 88 14.07 4.01 0.79
N PRO A 89 14.67 4.82 -0.10
CA PRO A 89 14.46 4.71 -1.54
C PRO A 89 14.72 3.29 -2.05
N MET A 90 13.99 2.88 -3.08
CA MET A 90 14.15 1.54 -3.70
C MET A 90 14.67 1.66 -5.13
N ASP A 91 15.83 1.05 -5.37
CA ASP A 91 16.56 1.13 -6.62
C ASP A 91 15.96 0.23 -7.72
N MET A 92 15.37 0.85 -8.74
CA MET A 92 14.73 0.13 -9.85
C MET A 92 15.72 -0.64 -10.74
N SER A 93 17.01 -0.31 -10.68
CA SER A 93 18.06 -1.00 -11.45
C SER A 93 18.42 -2.37 -10.85
N LYS A 94 18.03 -2.61 -9.59
CA LYS A 94 18.25 -3.86 -8.85
C LYS A 94 17.29 -4.97 -9.29
N ARG A 95 17.51 -6.18 -8.78
CA ARG A 95 16.61 -7.33 -8.99
C ARG A 95 15.56 -7.37 -7.88
N TRP A 96 14.31 -7.53 -8.29
CA TRP A 96 13.16 -7.51 -7.39
C TRP A 96 12.52 -8.89 -7.36
N GLY A 97 12.12 -9.36 -6.20
CA GLY A 97 11.34 -10.59 -6.01
C GLY A 97 10.00 -10.26 -5.39
N PHE A 98 8.93 -10.91 -5.86
CA PHE A 98 7.61 -10.82 -5.24
C PHE A 98 7.13 -12.21 -4.80
N ILE A 99 6.97 -12.39 -3.49
CA ILE A 99 6.37 -13.59 -2.91
C ILE A 99 4.85 -13.49 -3.08
N HIS A 100 4.34 -14.16 -4.10
CA HIS A 100 2.91 -14.24 -4.39
C HIS A 100 2.23 -15.26 -3.48
N ILE A 101 1.62 -14.78 -2.40
CA ILE A 101 0.71 -15.58 -1.57
C ILE A 101 -0.68 -15.52 -2.19
N SER A 102 -1.28 -16.69 -2.45
CA SER A 102 -2.61 -16.74 -3.05
C SER A 102 -3.61 -15.90 -2.27
N LYS A 103 -4.44 -15.15 -3.01
CA LYS A 103 -5.52 -14.32 -2.46
C LYS A 103 -5.09 -13.15 -1.56
N CYS A 104 -3.82 -12.77 -1.59
CA CYS A 104 -3.31 -11.58 -0.91
C CYS A 104 -3.00 -10.43 -1.89
N ALA A 105 -3.89 -10.15 -2.84
CA ALA A 105 -3.70 -9.12 -3.88
C ALA A 105 -2.51 -9.30 -4.83
N GLY A 106 -1.94 -10.51 -4.88
CA GLY A 106 -0.71 -10.76 -5.62
C GLY A 106 -0.81 -10.54 -7.13
N THR A 107 -1.94 -10.84 -7.78
CA THR A 107 -2.10 -10.54 -9.22
C THR A 107 -2.06 -9.04 -9.50
N SER A 108 -2.74 -8.23 -8.69
CA SER A 108 -2.72 -6.78 -8.85
C SER A 108 -1.31 -6.23 -8.67
N TRP A 109 -0.59 -6.67 -7.64
CA TRP A 109 0.82 -6.30 -7.46
C TRP A 109 1.67 -6.69 -8.67
N MET A 110 1.60 -7.93 -9.15
CA MET A 110 2.38 -8.33 -10.32
C MET A 110 2.05 -7.49 -11.56
N THR A 111 0.77 -7.22 -11.82
CA THR A 111 0.35 -6.37 -12.94
C THR A 111 0.91 -4.96 -12.85
N GLU A 112 0.92 -4.35 -11.67
CA GLU A 112 1.45 -3.00 -11.46
C GLU A 112 2.99 -2.99 -11.50
N LEU A 113 3.64 -3.92 -10.79
CA LEU A 113 5.09 -3.99 -10.70
C LEU A 113 5.74 -4.31 -12.05
N LEU A 114 5.11 -5.11 -12.91
CA LEU A 114 5.65 -5.42 -14.24
C LEU A 114 5.63 -4.21 -15.19
N LYS A 115 4.80 -3.19 -14.94
CA LYS A 115 4.78 -1.95 -15.74
C LYS A 115 6.01 -1.09 -15.44
N ILE A 116 6.39 -1.00 -14.16
CA ILE A 116 7.41 -0.06 -13.70
C ILE A 116 8.77 -0.74 -13.44
N ILE A 117 8.82 -2.01 -13.02
CA ILE A 117 10.04 -2.69 -12.59
C ILE A 117 10.59 -3.61 -13.69
N PRO A 118 11.71 -3.26 -14.35
CA PRO A 118 12.21 -4.02 -15.49
C PRO A 118 12.81 -5.39 -15.11
N LYS A 119 13.26 -5.57 -13.86
CA LYS A 119 13.96 -6.76 -13.38
C LYS A 119 13.20 -7.46 -12.24
N LEU A 120 11.89 -7.65 -12.42
CA LEU A 120 11.04 -8.40 -11.49
C LEU A 120 11.12 -9.91 -11.74
N GLU A 121 11.45 -10.69 -10.71
CA GLU A 121 11.57 -12.15 -10.73
C GLU A 121 10.41 -12.86 -9.98
N PRO A 122 9.89 -13.97 -10.54
CA PRO A 122 9.71 -14.26 -11.96
C PRO A 122 8.54 -13.49 -12.58
N PRO A 123 8.65 -13.11 -13.86
CA PRO A 123 7.54 -12.67 -14.68
C PRO A 123 6.76 -13.90 -15.17
N ARG A 124 5.81 -14.43 -14.39
CA ARG A 124 4.75 -15.28 -14.95
C ARG A 124 3.38 -14.71 -14.58
N ALA A 125 3.08 -13.57 -15.19
CA ALA A 125 1.78 -12.90 -15.16
C ALA A 125 0.67 -13.66 -15.92
N SER A 126 0.95 -14.80 -16.56
CA SER A 126 -0.01 -15.49 -17.42
C SER A 126 0.05 -17.01 -17.27
N GLY A 127 -0.81 -17.57 -16.42
CA GLY A 127 -1.32 -18.94 -16.63
C GLY A 127 -0.83 -20.08 -15.72
N GLY A 128 -0.42 -19.83 -14.48
CA GLY A 128 -0.14 -20.90 -13.51
C GLY A 128 1.32 -20.98 -13.03
N GLY A 129 1.94 -19.82 -12.79
CA GLY A 129 3.22 -19.76 -12.10
C GLY A 129 3.12 -20.41 -10.72
N VAL A 130 4.14 -21.18 -10.37
CA VAL A 130 4.28 -21.77 -9.04
C VAL A 130 4.42 -20.65 -8.01
N GLU A 131 3.59 -20.70 -6.96
CA GLU A 131 3.75 -19.85 -5.79
C GLU A 131 4.92 -20.42 -4.96
N TRP A 132 6.00 -19.62 -4.82
CA TRP A 132 7.21 -20.02 -4.10
C TRP A 132 7.12 -19.54 -2.65
N HIS A 133 7.51 -20.38 -1.70
CA HIS A 133 7.65 -19.97 -0.31
C HIS A 133 8.83 -19.02 -0.14
N ALA A 134 8.75 -18.12 0.85
CA ALA A 134 9.73 -17.06 1.04
C ALA A 134 11.13 -17.59 1.36
N ALA A 135 11.24 -18.58 2.26
CA ALA A 135 12.52 -19.17 2.62
C ALA A 135 13.21 -19.83 1.41
N TRP A 136 12.45 -20.61 0.62
CA TRP A 136 12.97 -21.19 -0.61
C TRP A 136 13.38 -20.13 -1.63
N ALA A 137 12.55 -19.11 -1.84
CA ALA A 137 12.81 -18.05 -2.81
C ALA A 137 14.08 -17.27 -2.45
N ARG A 138 14.30 -16.93 -1.18
CA ARG A 138 15.55 -16.27 -0.74
C ARG A 138 16.78 -17.11 -1.07
N LYS A 139 16.72 -18.41 -0.79
CA LYS A 139 17.84 -19.34 -1.01
C LYS A 139 18.15 -19.57 -2.48
N ASN A 140 17.13 -19.72 -3.32
CA ASN A 140 17.28 -20.19 -4.70
C ASN A 140 17.11 -19.09 -5.74
N ARG A 141 16.58 -17.93 -5.35
CA ARG A 141 16.28 -16.79 -6.21
C ARG A 141 16.69 -15.50 -5.49
N PRO A 142 18.00 -15.31 -5.25
CA PRO A 142 18.48 -14.14 -4.55
C PRO A 142 18.05 -12.90 -5.32
N THR A 143 17.40 -11.98 -4.63
CA THR A 143 16.95 -10.68 -5.15
C THR A 143 17.49 -9.61 -4.21
N ASP A 144 17.64 -8.39 -4.73
CA ASP A 144 18.10 -7.25 -3.93
C ASP A 144 16.96 -6.66 -3.10
N TYR A 145 15.73 -6.74 -3.61
CA TYR A 145 14.51 -6.37 -2.90
C TYR A 145 13.52 -7.53 -2.92
N LEU A 146 13.02 -7.92 -1.75
CA LEU A 146 11.99 -8.93 -1.61
C LEU A 146 10.70 -8.33 -1.06
N LEU A 147 9.62 -8.54 -1.81
CA LEU A 147 8.31 -7.97 -1.55
C LEU A 147 7.31 -9.08 -1.26
N VAL A 148 6.31 -8.78 -0.44
CA VAL A 148 5.16 -9.65 -0.20
C VAL A 148 3.92 -8.79 0.01
N SER A 149 2.76 -9.40 -0.15
CA SER A 149 1.49 -8.79 0.22
C SER A 149 0.73 -9.76 1.12
N LEU A 150 0.20 -9.25 2.22
CA LEU A 150 -0.56 -9.97 3.22
C LEU A 150 -2.03 -9.53 3.20
N LYS A 151 -2.90 -10.33 3.81
CA LYS A 151 -4.32 -10.02 3.98
C LYS A 151 -4.77 -10.45 5.37
N SER A 152 -5.76 -9.78 5.95
CA SER A 152 -6.26 -10.19 7.27
C SER A 152 -6.76 -11.64 7.22
N PRO A 153 -6.48 -12.47 8.23
CA PRO A 153 -6.72 -13.91 8.15
C PRO A 153 -8.17 -14.30 7.82
N ARG A 154 -9.16 -13.60 8.40
CA ARG A 154 -10.58 -13.85 8.09
C ARG A 154 -10.92 -13.55 6.63
N HIS A 155 -10.43 -12.42 6.10
CA HIS A 155 -10.63 -12.05 4.69
C HIS A 155 -9.84 -12.90 3.71
N HIS A 156 -8.69 -13.40 4.13
CA HIS A 156 -7.91 -14.37 3.37
C HIS A 156 -8.65 -15.69 3.26
N ALA A 157 -9.09 -16.26 4.38
CA ALA A 157 -9.88 -17.49 4.43
C ALA A 157 -11.16 -17.40 3.60
N TRP A 158 -11.90 -16.29 3.71
CA TRP A 158 -13.09 -16.04 2.87
C TRP A 158 -12.74 -15.99 1.38
N SER A 159 -11.65 -15.32 1.01
CA SER A 159 -11.23 -15.21 -0.38
C SER A 159 -10.74 -16.54 -0.97
N VAL A 160 -10.14 -17.39 -0.13
CA VAL A 160 -9.76 -18.76 -0.48
C VAL A 160 -11.02 -19.60 -0.73
N PHE A 161 -11.95 -19.63 0.23
CA PHE A 161 -13.24 -20.31 0.10
C PHE A 161 -13.98 -19.88 -1.18
N SER A 162 -14.14 -18.58 -1.37
CA SER A 162 -14.84 -18.02 -2.53
C SER A 162 -14.18 -18.43 -3.84
N ASN A 163 -12.85 -18.52 -3.86
CA ASN A 163 -12.14 -19.03 -5.02
C ASN A 163 -12.43 -20.52 -5.28
N CYS A 164 -12.41 -21.36 -4.24
CA CYS A 164 -12.81 -22.76 -4.33
C CYS A 164 -14.24 -22.93 -4.86
N LYS A 165 -15.17 -22.10 -4.34
CA LYS A 165 -16.58 -22.15 -4.70
C LYS A 165 -16.83 -21.65 -6.12
N TYR A 166 -16.25 -20.52 -6.51
CA TYR A 166 -16.73 -19.78 -7.68
C TYR A 166 -15.77 -19.73 -8.87
N ALA A 167 -14.45 -19.85 -8.68
CA ALA A 167 -13.53 -19.77 -9.80
C ALA A 167 -13.71 -20.99 -10.72
N PRO A 168 -13.95 -20.83 -12.04
CA PRO A 168 -14.27 -21.95 -12.92
C PRO A 168 -13.27 -23.12 -12.83
N TYR A 169 -11.97 -22.83 -12.84
CA TYR A 169 -10.94 -23.86 -12.69
C TYR A 169 -11.07 -24.62 -11.36
N TRP A 170 -11.18 -23.91 -10.24
CA TRP A 170 -11.26 -24.54 -8.91
C TRP A 170 -12.58 -25.25 -8.67
N ARG A 171 -13.69 -24.67 -9.13
CA ARG A 171 -15.02 -25.25 -9.04
C ARG A 171 -15.14 -26.53 -9.86
N ASP A 172 -14.75 -26.46 -11.12
CA ASP A 172 -15.09 -27.52 -12.10
C ASP A 172 -14.04 -28.62 -12.17
N LYS A 173 -12.78 -28.32 -11.82
CA LYS A 173 -11.66 -29.27 -11.92
C LYS A 173 -11.16 -29.77 -10.59
N ILE A 174 -11.20 -28.93 -9.56
CA ILE A 174 -10.50 -29.21 -8.30
C ILE A 174 -11.45 -29.72 -7.23
N THR A 175 -12.51 -28.98 -6.95
CA THR A 175 -13.48 -29.28 -5.87
C THR A 175 -14.71 -30.06 -6.36
N ARG A 176 -14.78 -30.38 -7.65
CA ARG A 176 -15.90 -31.16 -8.20
C ARG A 176 -15.84 -32.59 -7.67
N GLY A 177 -16.94 -33.04 -7.07
CA GLY A 177 -17.06 -34.40 -6.55
C GLY A 177 -16.37 -34.65 -5.20
N THR A 178 -15.87 -33.61 -4.54
CA THR A 178 -15.16 -33.75 -3.25
C THR A 178 -16.06 -33.56 -2.03
N GLY A 179 -17.36 -33.28 -2.22
CA GLY A 179 -18.26 -32.90 -1.13
C GLY A 179 -18.09 -31.45 -0.66
N PHE A 180 -17.34 -30.62 -1.40
CA PHE A 180 -17.23 -29.18 -1.11
C PHE A 180 -18.63 -28.54 -1.01
N PRO A 181 -18.92 -27.71 0.02
CA PRO A 181 -20.26 -27.18 0.26
C PRO A 181 -20.70 -26.20 -0.84
N ARG A 182 -21.88 -26.46 -1.41
CA ARG A 182 -22.45 -25.79 -2.60
C ARG A 182 -23.98 -25.74 -2.55
N SER A 183 -24.54 -25.25 -1.45
CA SER A 183 -26.00 -25.20 -1.27
C SER A 183 -26.71 -24.22 -2.23
N GLY A 184 -25.98 -23.26 -2.82
CA GLY A 184 -26.50 -22.31 -3.80
C GLY A 184 -25.55 -21.15 -4.09
N ASN A 185 -26.04 -20.14 -4.82
CA ASN A 185 -25.29 -18.93 -5.18
C ASN A 185 -25.83 -17.65 -4.50
N GLU A 186 -26.83 -17.76 -3.62
CA GLU A 186 -27.35 -16.61 -2.88
C GLU A 186 -26.41 -16.27 -1.72
N PRO A 187 -26.40 -15.00 -1.24
CA PRO A 187 -25.58 -14.60 -0.10
C PRO A 187 -25.72 -15.52 1.10
N GLN A 188 -26.94 -15.90 1.49
CA GLN A 188 -27.17 -16.82 2.62
C GLN A 188 -26.49 -18.17 2.42
N ASN A 189 -26.57 -18.73 1.19
CA ASN A 189 -25.89 -20.00 0.88
C ASN A 189 -24.37 -19.89 1.01
N ASP A 190 -23.79 -18.72 0.72
CA ASP A 190 -22.35 -18.50 0.94
C ASP A 190 -21.97 -18.54 2.41
N GLU A 191 -22.81 -18.01 3.29
CA GLU A 191 -22.56 -18.01 4.74
C GLU A 191 -22.64 -19.41 5.31
N ASP A 192 -23.71 -20.14 4.94
CA ASP A 192 -23.92 -21.52 5.37
C ASP A 192 -22.80 -22.43 4.86
N ASP A 193 -22.47 -22.33 3.56
CA ASP A 193 -21.41 -23.13 2.94
C ASP A 193 -20.03 -22.78 3.53
N PHE A 194 -19.76 -21.51 3.83
CA PHE A 194 -18.53 -21.09 4.49
C PHE A 194 -18.42 -21.64 5.91
N GLY A 195 -19.51 -21.64 6.68
CA GLY A 195 -19.56 -22.22 8.02
C GLY A 195 -19.27 -23.73 8.02
N VAL A 196 -19.85 -24.48 7.07
CA VAL A 196 -19.58 -25.91 6.89
C VAL A 196 -18.11 -26.14 6.51
N TRP A 197 -17.59 -25.37 5.56
CA TRP A 197 -16.19 -25.46 5.12
C TRP A 197 -15.22 -25.14 6.27
N ALA A 198 -15.41 -24.03 6.98
CA ALA A 198 -14.56 -23.62 8.09
C ALA A 198 -14.58 -24.65 9.23
N THR A 199 -15.75 -25.22 9.54
CA THR A 199 -15.88 -26.29 10.54
C THR A 199 -15.11 -27.54 10.13
N HIS A 200 -15.17 -27.93 8.85
CA HIS A 200 -14.38 -29.06 8.33
C HIS A 200 -12.87 -28.81 8.49
N ILE A 201 -12.37 -27.64 8.12
CA ILE A 201 -10.95 -27.30 8.29
C ILE A 201 -10.57 -27.33 9.79
N ALA A 202 -11.34 -26.65 10.64
CA ALA A 202 -11.06 -26.54 12.07
C ALA A 202 -11.08 -27.90 12.79
N LYS A 203 -11.99 -28.81 12.42
CA LYS A 203 -12.11 -30.15 13.02
C LYS A 203 -10.85 -31.00 12.82
N ASN A 204 -10.14 -30.77 11.71
CA ASN A 204 -8.98 -31.56 11.34
C ASN A 204 -7.66 -30.88 11.76
N TRP A 205 -7.63 -29.55 11.95
CA TRP A 205 -6.47 -28.82 12.47
C TRP A 205 -5.92 -29.41 13.80
N PRO A 206 -4.59 -29.56 13.98
CA PRO A 206 -3.49 -29.05 13.16
C PRO A 206 -3.06 -29.93 11.98
N LYS A 207 -3.67 -31.10 11.82
CA LYS A 207 -3.35 -32.01 10.71
C LYS A 207 -4.41 -31.81 9.65
N PRO A 208 -4.16 -31.02 8.60
CA PRO A 208 -5.23 -30.75 7.65
C PRO A 208 -5.79 -32.05 7.09
N PRO A 209 -7.10 -32.07 6.81
CA PRO A 209 -7.73 -33.27 6.32
C PRO A 209 -7.00 -33.69 5.05
N ALA A 210 -6.78 -35.01 4.89
CA ALA A 210 -6.25 -35.56 3.64
C ALA A 210 -7.07 -35.07 2.42
N ASP A 211 -8.34 -34.71 2.67
CA ASP A 211 -9.27 -34.03 1.79
C ASP A 211 -9.66 -32.64 2.32
N SER A 212 -8.81 -31.62 2.09
CA SER A 212 -9.24 -30.20 2.15
C SER A 212 -10.18 -29.86 0.98
N TYR A 213 -11.10 -30.77 0.64
CA TYR A 213 -11.93 -30.79 -0.56
C TYR A 213 -11.15 -30.67 -1.87
N ASN A 214 -9.89 -31.11 -1.86
CA ASN A 214 -8.89 -30.78 -2.87
C ASN A 214 -8.70 -29.27 -3.11
N CYS A 215 -9.15 -28.36 -2.25
CA CYS A 215 -8.81 -26.95 -2.37
C CYS A 215 -7.62 -26.54 -1.49
N PHE A 216 -7.33 -25.24 -1.45
CA PHE A 216 -6.37 -24.67 -0.50
C PHE A 216 -6.79 -24.99 0.94
N ASP A 217 -5.80 -25.32 1.77
CA ASP A 217 -5.93 -25.33 3.22
C ASP A 217 -5.62 -23.92 3.76
N PRO A 218 -6.59 -23.19 4.34
CA PRO A 218 -6.38 -21.82 4.82
C PRO A 218 -5.61 -21.77 6.15
N SER A 219 -5.29 -22.90 6.77
CA SER A 219 -4.76 -22.95 8.13
C SER A 219 -3.35 -22.39 8.21
N ASN A 220 -3.19 -21.26 8.89
CA ASN A 220 -1.94 -20.49 9.00
C ASN A 220 -1.21 -20.34 7.65
N PHE A 221 -1.98 -20.15 6.58
CA PHE A 221 -1.50 -20.23 5.21
C PHE A 221 -0.40 -19.21 4.93
N GLN A 222 -0.58 -17.96 5.35
CA GLN A 222 0.41 -16.90 5.10
C GLN A 222 1.71 -17.16 5.86
N SER A 223 1.60 -17.60 7.11
CA SER A 223 2.73 -17.96 7.97
C SER A 223 3.53 -19.15 7.40
N HIS A 224 2.84 -20.16 6.89
CA HIS A 224 3.46 -21.27 6.15
C HIS A 224 4.19 -20.78 4.91
N PHE A 225 3.60 -19.86 4.16
CA PHE A 225 4.24 -19.26 2.99
C PHE A 225 5.53 -18.52 3.32
N LEU A 226 5.62 -17.97 4.52
CA LEU A 226 6.81 -17.25 4.99
C LEU A 226 7.92 -18.19 5.47
N THR A 227 7.62 -19.37 5.98
CA THR A 227 8.60 -20.24 6.67
C THR A 227 8.95 -21.52 5.94
N ALA A 228 8.09 -22.02 5.05
CA ALA A 228 8.34 -23.28 4.37
C ALA A 228 9.57 -23.21 3.45
N GLU A 229 10.45 -24.22 3.53
CA GLU A 229 11.64 -24.33 2.69
C GLU A 229 11.40 -25.09 1.38
N THR A 230 10.18 -25.62 1.18
CA THR A 230 9.85 -26.34 -0.04
C THR A 230 9.71 -25.36 -1.20
N SER A 231 10.08 -25.83 -2.39
CA SER A 231 10.09 -24.99 -3.58
C SER A 231 8.67 -24.56 -3.97
N GLN A 232 7.74 -25.49 -3.99
CA GLN A 232 6.40 -25.20 -4.47
C GLN A 232 5.41 -25.27 -3.32
N TYR A 233 4.43 -24.37 -3.33
CA TYR A 233 3.13 -24.71 -2.78
C TYR A 233 2.64 -25.94 -3.54
N THR A 234 2.80 -27.12 -2.94
CA THR A 234 2.47 -28.39 -3.57
C THR A 234 0.97 -28.65 -3.48
N GLY A 235 0.16 -27.64 -3.80
CA GLY A 235 -1.28 -27.78 -4.00
C GLY A 235 -2.05 -28.43 -2.84
N PRO A 236 -3.26 -28.93 -3.13
CA PRO A 236 -4.19 -29.47 -2.14
C PRO A 236 -3.76 -30.76 -1.42
N ARG A 237 -2.63 -31.36 -1.83
CA ARG A 237 -2.24 -32.72 -1.45
C ARG A 237 -1.11 -32.79 -0.44
N HIS A 238 -0.59 -31.64 -0.03
CA HIS A 238 0.53 -31.60 0.88
C HIS A 238 0.09 -30.95 2.19
N PRO A 239 -0.34 -31.79 3.16
CA PRO A 239 -0.71 -31.29 4.46
C PRO A 239 0.48 -30.54 5.05
N TRP A 240 0.23 -29.34 5.58
CA TRP A 240 1.20 -28.66 6.40
C TRP A 240 1.50 -29.52 7.62
N PRO A 241 2.76 -29.92 7.87
CA PRO A 241 3.05 -30.95 8.86
C PRO A 241 2.82 -30.49 10.30
N THR A 242 2.87 -29.18 10.55
CA THR A 242 2.83 -28.57 11.90
C THR A 242 2.46 -27.09 11.82
N THR A 243 1.87 -26.53 12.88
CA THR A 243 1.78 -25.07 13.08
C THR A 243 3.16 -24.41 12.88
N PRO A 244 3.28 -23.32 12.11
CA PRO A 244 4.54 -22.60 11.96
C PRO A 244 5.07 -22.10 13.31
N ASP A 245 6.38 -22.21 13.51
CA ASP A 245 7.06 -21.52 14.59
C ASP A 245 6.99 -20.01 14.33
N PHE A 246 6.39 -19.27 15.27
CA PHE A 246 6.23 -17.83 15.11
C PHE A 246 7.56 -17.09 15.13
N SER A 247 8.60 -17.61 15.78
CA SER A 247 9.94 -17.00 15.72
C SER A 247 10.46 -17.00 14.28
N ALA A 248 10.33 -18.12 13.56
CA ALA A 248 10.69 -18.21 12.14
C ALA A 248 9.79 -17.32 11.25
N VAL A 249 8.50 -17.21 11.56
CA VAL A 249 7.58 -16.29 10.85
C VAL A 249 8.03 -14.84 11.02
N ASN A 250 8.34 -14.44 12.26
CA ASN A 250 8.82 -13.11 12.61
C ASN A 250 10.15 -12.78 11.90
N GLU A 251 11.13 -13.67 11.99
CA GLU A 251 12.41 -13.51 11.29
C GLU A 251 12.20 -13.37 9.77
N SER A 252 11.37 -14.24 9.18
CA SER A 252 11.05 -14.17 7.76
C SER A 252 10.34 -12.86 7.40
N TYR A 253 9.41 -12.38 8.22
CA TYR A 253 8.71 -11.13 7.99
C TYR A 253 9.67 -9.93 7.92
N TRP A 254 10.61 -9.82 8.87
CA TRP A 254 11.59 -8.72 8.87
C TRP A 254 12.61 -8.80 7.74
N GLY A 255 12.71 -9.96 7.07
CA GLY A 255 13.50 -10.14 5.86
C GLY A 255 12.92 -9.50 4.60
N PHE A 256 11.68 -8.99 4.61
CA PHE A 256 11.07 -8.30 3.47
C PHE A 256 11.37 -6.79 3.46
N ASP A 257 11.68 -6.26 2.28
CA ASP A 257 11.96 -4.85 2.04
C ASP A 257 10.68 -4.02 1.83
N PHE A 258 9.56 -4.69 1.56
CA PHE A 258 8.22 -4.10 1.50
C PHE A 258 7.15 -5.17 1.78
N VAL A 259 6.14 -4.78 2.56
CA VAL A 259 4.98 -5.61 2.87
C VAL A 259 3.71 -4.79 2.61
N GLY A 260 2.97 -5.14 1.55
CA GLY A 260 1.65 -4.55 1.30
C GLY A 260 0.56 -5.24 2.12
N LEU A 261 -0.49 -4.50 2.47
CA LEU A 261 -1.69 -5.05 3.11
C LEU A 261 -2.88 -4.95 2.15
N GLY A 262 -3.60 -6.05 1.94
CA GLY A 262 -4.72 -6.12 0.99
C GLY A 262 -5.89 -5.20 1.35
N GLU A 263 -6.13 -4.98 2.65
CA GLU A 263 -7.13 -4.05 3.18
C GLU A 263 -6.78 -2.58 2.93
N PHE A 264 -5.49 -2.27 2.80
CA PHE A 264 -4.93 -0.94 2.59
C PHE A 264 -4.15 -0.89 1.27
N TYR A 265 -4.72 -1.46 0.20
CA TYR A 265 -4.01 -1.66 -1.07
C TYR A 265 -3.59 -0.32 -1.69
N HIS A 266 -4.48 0.68 -1.68
CA HIS A 266 -4.18 2.02 -2.17
C HIS A 266 -3.00 2.65 -1.41
N GLU A 267 -3.09 2.67 -0.08
CA GLU A 267 -2.07 3.25 0.80
C GLU A 267 -0.74 2.49 0.69
N SER A 268 -0.79 1.16 0.57
CA SER A 268 0.38 0.31 0.30
C SER A 268 1.05 0.67 -1.03
N LYS A 269 0.25 0.93 -2.07
CA LYS A 269 0.75 1.33 -3.38
C LYS A 269 1.37 2.73 -3.34
N CYS A 270 0.74 3.68 -2.66
CA CYS A 270 1.31 5.01 -2.40
C CYS A 270 2.68 4.92 -1.74
N LEU A 271 2.80 4.10 -0.69
CA LEU A 271 4.06 3.88 0.02
C LEU A 271 5.17 3.34 -0.88
N LEU A 272 4.87 2.29 -1.65
CA LEU A 272 5.86 1.69 -2.55
C LEU A 272 6.29 2.68 -3.65
N PHE A 273 5.32 3.34 -4.26
CA PHE A 273 5.54 4.24 -5.39
C PHE A 273 6.37 5.46 -4.97
N TYR A 274 6.12 6.00 -3.78
CA TYR A 274 6.92 7.08 -3.23
C TYR A 274 8.39 6.68 -3.02
N ARG A 275 8.64 5.49 -2.46
CA ARG A 275 10.02 4.98 -2.29
C ARG A 275 10.75 4.78 -3.61
N ILE A 276 10.03 4.40 -4.66
CA ILE A 276 10.59 4.29 -6.01
C ILE A 276 10.86 5.69 -6.59
N GLN A 277 9.91 6.64 -6.45
CA GLN A 277 10.10 8.02 -6.90
C GLN A 277 11.34 8.66 -6.29
N LEU A 278 11.53 8.53 -4.98
CA LEU A 278 12.72 9.07 -4.30
C LEU A 278 14.02 8.59 -4.94
N TRP A 279 14.08 7.32 -5.34
CA TRP A 279 15.25 6.80 -6.03
C TRP A 279 15.41 7.42 -7.42
N ILE A 280 14.34 7.55 -8.20
CA ILE A 280 14.39 8.16 -9.54
C ILE A 280 14.88 9.60 -9.46
N GLU A 281 14.41 10.37 -8.47
CA GLU A 281 14.81 11.75 -8.24
C GLU A 281 16.29 11.84 -7.88
N LEU A 282 16.76 11.01 -6.95
CA LEU A 282 18.17 10.94 -6.56
C LEU A 282 19.07 10.51 -7.73
N TYR A 283 18.63 9.52 -8.51
CA TYR A 283 19.36 9.01 -9.67
C TYR A 283 19.46 10.08 -10.77
N THR A 284 18.35 10.72 -11.13
CA THR A 284 18.31 11.82 -12.12
C THR A 284 19.18 12.99 -11.70
N TYR A 285 19.13 13.33 -10.41
CA TYR A 285 19.97 14.38 -9.84
C TYR A 285 21.46 14.08 -10.01
N GLN A 286 21.88 12.87 -9.64
CA GLN A 286 23.28 12.44 -9.76
C GLN A 286 23.72 12.40 -11.22
N TYR A 287 22.89 11.86 -12.11
CA TYR A 287 23.13 11.79 -13.55
C TYR A 287 23.40 13.17 -14.15
N ASN A 288 22.54 14.15 -13.84
CA ASN A 288 22.68 15.52 -14.35
C ASN A 288 23.91 16.25 -13.76
N LYS A 289 24.27 15.96 -12.50
CA LYS A 289 25.39 16.64 -11.83
C LYS A 289 26.76 16.17 -12.34
N THR A 290 26.92 14.86 -12.54
CA THR A 290 28.24 14.29 -12.87
C THR A 290 28.47 14.18 -14.37
N GLY A 291 27.40 14.19 -15.19
CA GLY A 291 27.47 13.80 -16.61
C GLY A 291 28.00 12.38 -16.80
N PHE A 292 28.10 11.60 -15.72
CA PHE A 292 28.76 10.31 -15.67
C PHE A 292 27.70 9.25 -15.48
N HIS A 293 27.64 8.32 -16.43
CA HIS A 293 26.83 7.11 -16.30
C HIS A 293 27.32 6.34 -15.08
N PHE A 294 26.47 6.18 -14.06
CA PHE A 294 26.81 5.41 -12.87
C PHE A 294 27.16 3.98 -13.27
N ASN A 295 28.43 3.58 -13.11
CA ASN A 295 28.98 2.22 -13.29
C ASN A 295 28.03 1.19 -13.94
N GLY A 296 27.87 1.27 -15.26
CA GLY A 296 27.16 0.24 -16.05
C GLY A 296 25.63 0.36 -16.13
N THR A 297 25.02 1.42 -15.59
CA THR A 297 23.63 1.75 -15.90
C THR A 297 23.55 2.31 -17.32
N ASN A 298 22.94 1.54 -18.22
CA ASN A 298 22.77 1.95 -19.61
C ASN A 298 21.65 2.99 -19.76
N GLN A 299 21.69 3.78 -20.84
CA GLN A 299 20.65 4.74 -21.22
C GLN A 299 19.24 4.13 -21.13
N ALA A 300 19.09 2.86 -21.49
CA ALA A 300 17.82 2.15 -21.41
C ALA A 300 17.22 2.05 -19.99
N THR A 301 18.05 2.01 -18.94
CA THR A 301 17.58 2.05 -17.54
C THR A 301 17.04 3.44 -17.20
N TYR A 302 17.73 4.50 -17.64
CA TYR A 302 17.26 5.88 -17.47
C TYR A 302 15.94 6.13 -18.21
N ASP A 303 15.83 5.69 -19.48
CA ASP A 303 14.62 5.88 -20.27
C ASP A 303 13.41 5.18 -19.61
N LYS A 304 13.61 3.96 -19.09
CA LYS A 304 12.58 3.24 -18.34
C LYS A 304 12.22 3.93 -17.02
N ALA A 305 13.22 4.41 -16.27
CA ALA A 305 12.98 5.17 -15.03
C ALA A 305 12.19 6.45 -15.32
N SER A 306 12.48 7.15 -16.41
CA SER A 306 11.73 8.35 -16.83
C SER A 306 10.28 8.04 -17.20
N LEU A 307 10.03 6.91 -17.87
CA LEU A 307 8.66 6.47 -18.17
C LEU A 307 7.90 6.11 -16.89
N ALA A 308 8.51 5.30 -16.02
CA ALA A 308 7.95 4.91 -14.74
C ALA A 308 7.68 6.13 -13.85
N PHE A 309 8.55 7.15 -13.87
CA PHE A 309 8.38 8.38 -13.11
C PHE A 309 7.04 9.07 -13.43
N THR A 310 6.67 9.14 -14.70
CA THR A 310 5.40 9.80 -15.10
C THR A 310 4.19 9.04 -14.56
N GLU A 311 4.20 7.70 -14.66
CA GLU A 311 3.13 6.84 -14.12
C GLU A 311 3.06 6.93 -12.59
N ILE A 312 4.21 6.85 -11.92
CA ILE A 312 4.35 6.92 -10.47
C ILE A 312 3.90 8.28 -9.94
N GLN A 313 4.38 9.37 -10.53
CA GLN A 313 4.03 10.74 -10.15
C GLN A 313 2.53 10.97 -10.29
N SER A 314 1.93 10.56 -11.42
CA SER A 314 0.49 10.69 -11.64
C SER A 314 -0.31 9.89 -10.62
N TYR A 315 0.13 8.68 -10.24
CA TYR A 315 -0.53 7.92 -9.19
C TYR A 315 -0.35 8.59 -7.82
N LEU A 316 0.83 9.11 -7.51
CA LEU A 316 1.10 9.75 -6.23
C LEU A 316 0.27 11.02 -6.06
N GLU A 317 -0.10 11.74 -7.12
CA GLU A 317 -1.08 12.84 -7.03
C GLU A 317 -2.44 12.40 -6.49
N THR A 318 -2.78 11.12 -6.64
CA THR A 318 -4.01 10.52 -6.09
C THR A 318 -3.89 10.07 -4.64
N CYS A 319 -2.68 9.99 -4.10
CA CYS A 319 -2.39 9.58 -2.72
C CYS A 319 -2.71 10.72 -1.75
N VAL A 320 -4.00 10.95 -1.56
CA VAL A 320 -4.58 11.97 -0.69
C VAL A 320 -5.84 11.46 -0.02
N CYS A 321 -6.09 11.93 1.20
CA CYS A 321 -7.36 11.75 1.90
C CYS A 321 -8.14 13.08 2.02
N PRO A 322 -9.44 13.13 1.68
CA PRO A 322 -10.25 12.06 1.09
C PRO A 322 -9.82 11.72 -0.34
N ILE A 323 -10.01 10.46 -0.73
CA ILE A 323 -9.76 10.02 -2.11
C ILE A 323 -10.67 10.82 -3.05
N PRO A 324 -10.13 11.47 -4.09
CA PRO A 324 -10.91 12.27 -5.03
C PRO A 324 -12.06 11.45 -5.66
N THR A 325 -13.28 12.00 -5.66
CA THR A 325 -14.50 11.30 -6.16
C THR A 325 -14.46 10.98 -7.65
N ASN A 326 -13.63 11.65 -8.43
CA ASN A 326 -13.37 11.30 -9.83
C ASN A 326 -12.51 10.03 -9.98
N LEU A 327 -11.89 9.55 -8.89
CA LEU A 327 -11.05 8.35 -8.85
C LEU A 327 -11.76 7.16 -8.18
N THR A 328 -12.86 7.41 -7.45
CA THR A 328 -13.64 6.38 -6.75
C THR A 328 -14.41 5.44 -7.70
N GLY A 329 -14.33 5.66 -9.02
CA GLY A 329 -15.05 4.86 -10.02
C GLY A 329 -14.28 3.68 -10.62
N LYS A 330 -12.94 3.72 -10.67
CA LYS A 330 -12.10 2.66 -11.28
C LYS A 330 -10.65 2.58 -10.80
N THR A 331 -10.07 3.63 -10.22
CA THR A 331 -8.59 3.70 -10.10
C THR A 331 -8.05 3.61 -8.67
N ALA A 332 -8.84 3.95 -7.66
CA ALA A 332 -8.35 3.94 -6.28
C ALA A 332 -8.31 2.53 -5.66
N ASP A 333 -9.35 1.71 -5.88
CA ASP A 333 -9.59 0.45 -5.17
C ASP A 333 -9.73 -0.80 -6.08
N GLU A 334 -9.48 -0.71 -7.39
CA GLU A 334 -9.59 -1.88 -8.28
C GLU A 334 -8.39 -2.84 -8.12
N HIS A 335 -8.31 -3.47 -6.95
CA HIS A 335 -7.73 -4.79 -6.86
C HIS A 335 -8.47 -5.70 -7.86
N ILE A 336 -7.71 -6.30 -8.78
CA ILE A 336 -8.20 -7.11 -9.90
C ILE A 336 -9.17 -8.17 -9.37
N VAL A 337 -10.39 -8.05 -9.87
CA VAL A 337 -11.52 -8.88 -9.47
C VAL A 337 -11.55 -10.13 -10.35
N HIS A 338 -10.95 -11.21 -9.88
CA HIS A 338 -10.99 -12.49 -10.62
C HIS A 338 -12.35 -13.18 -10.59
N ILE A 339 -13.20 -12.85 -9.61
CA ILE A 339 -14.49 -13.50 -9.38
C ILE A 339 -15.46 -12.42 -8.90
N ALA A 340 -16.56 -12.19 -9.61
CA ALA A 340 -17.60 -11.26 -9.19
C ALA A 340 -18.49 -11.85 -8.07
N ARG A 341 -18.73 -13.17 -8.11
CA ARG A 341 -19.55 -13.90 -7.12
C ARG A 341 -18.76 -14.23 -5.85
N GLY A 342 -19.45 -14.33 -4.71
CA GLY A 342 -18.85 -14.55 -3.40
C GLY A 342 -18.05 -13.35 -2.87
N LYS A 343 -18.03 -12.23 -3.59
CA LYS A 343 -17.41 -11.01 -3.11
C LYS A 343 -18.28 -10.39 -2.04
N ARG A 344 -17.64 -10.02 -0.94
CA ARG A 344 -18.25 -9.21 0.11
C ARG A 344 -17.37 -8.01 0.36
N ALA A 345 -18.00 -6.85 0.51
CA ALA A 345 -17.31 -5.64 0.92
C ALA A 345 -16.94 -5.68 2.41
N SER A 346 -17.63 -6.52 3.18
CA SER A 346 -17.53 -6.65 4.63
C SER A 346 -17.78 -8.10 5.06
N LEU A 347 -17.11 -8.53 6.14
CA LEU A 347 -17.36 -9.82 6.79
C LEU A 347 -18.30 -9.70 8.00
N ARG A 348 -18.75 -8.49 8.36
CA ARG A 348 -19.60 -8.22 9.53
C ARG A 348 -20.95 -8.94 9.49
N THR A 349 -21.40 -9.32 8.29
CA THR A 349 -22.65 -10.06 8.13
C THR A 349 -22.48 -11.57 8.32
N LEU A 350 -21.24 -12.08 8.43
CA LEU A 350 -21.01 -13.50 8.64
C LEU A 350 -21.33 -13.88 10.10
N PRO A 351 -21.88 -15.08 10.34
CA PRO A 351 -22.13 -15.55 11.70
C PRO A 351 -20.83 -15.60 12.54
N ASP A 352 -20.88 -15.09 13.77
CA ASP A 352 -19.74 -15.11 14.70
C ASP A 352 -19.17 -16.50 14.90
N GLN A 353 -20.03 -17.54 14.91
CA GLN A 353 -19.58 -18.92 15.01
C GLN A 353 -18.61 -19.31 13.88
N ALA A 354 -18.89 -18.89 12.65
CA ALA A 354 -18.01 -19.17 11.51
C ALA A 354 -16.69 -18.39 11.64
N LEU A 355 -16.75 -17.10 12.00
CA LEU A 355 -15.57 -16.26 12.19
C LEU A 355 -14.67 -16.79 13.32
N ASN A 356 -15.23 -17.10 14.49
CA ASN A 356 -14.51 -17.71 15.61
C ASN A 356 -13.92 -19.08 15.25
N THR A 357 -14.53 -19.80 14.30
CA THR A 357 -13.99 -21.06 13.80
C THR A 357 -12.77 -20.82 12.91
N VAL A 358 -12.78 -19.78 12.08
CA VAL A 358 -11.63 -19.35 11.27
C VAL A 358 -10.43 -18.95 12.14
N ASP A 359 -10.68 -18.22 13.23
CA ASP A 359 -9.61 -17.76 14.12
C ASP A 359 -8.81 -18.91 14.72
N LYS A 360 -9.47 -20.05 15.01
CA LYS A 360 -8.81 -21.24 15.60
C LYS A 360 -7.70 -21.79 14.72
N PHE A 361 -7.89 -21.83 13.40
CA PHE A 361 -6.91 -22.38 12.46
C PHE A 361 -6.01 -21.31 11.81
N THR A 362 -6.25 -20.02 12.07
CA THR A 362 -5.47 -18.90 11.51
C THR A 362 -4.72 -18.08 12.56
N SER A 363 -4.54 -18.61 13.77
CA SER A 363 -3.92 -17.90 14.90
C SER A 363 -2.52 -17.34 14.60
N ARG A 364 -1.64 -18.08 13.90
CA ARG A 364 -0.32 -17.56 13.51
C ARG A 364 -0.40 -16.49 12.45
N ASP A 365 -1.34 -16.61 11.52
CA ASP A 365 -1.60 -15.55 10.53
C ASP A 365 -2.13 -14.29 11.22
N ALA A 366 -2.92 -14.41 12.29
CA ALA A 366 -3.39 -13.28 13.08
C ALA A 366 -2.23 -12.57 13.81
N GLU A 367 -1.33 -13.33 14.44
CA GLU A 367 -0.12 -12.76 15.06
C GLU A 367 0.79 -12.08 14.02
N LEU A 368 0.99 -12.72 12.86
CA LEU A 368 1.76 -12.15 11.74
C LEU A 368 1.11 -10.85 11.25
N TYR A 369 -0.21 -10.86 11.04
CA TYR A 369 -0.92 -9.71 10.52
C TYR A 369 -0.96 -8.56 11.54
N HIS A 370 -1.07 -8.85 12.85
CA HIS A 370 -0.98 -7.84 13.90
C HIS A 370 0.35 -7.09 13.83
N MET A 371 1.46 -7.83 13.79
CA MET A 371 2.79 -7.26 13.61
C MET A 371 2.89 -6.46 12.30
N ALA A 372 2.35 -7.01 11.21
CA ALA A 372 2.40 -6.37 9.90
C ALA A 372 1.64 -5.04 9.86
N LEU A 373 0.46 -5.01 10.48
CA LEU A 373 -0.40 -3.85 10.60
C LEU A 373 0.24 -2.75 11.45
N GLY A 374 0.79 -3.11 12.62
CA GLY A 374 1.46 -2.14 13.49
C GLY A 374 2.68 -1.49 12.83
N GLN A 375 3.42 -2.25 12.01
CA GLN A 375 4.54 -1.71 11.23
C GLN A 375 4.05 -0.88 10.03
N PHE A 376 3.04 -1.34 9.30
CA PHE A 376 2.43 -0.60 8.20
C PHE A 376 1.94 0.79 8.62
N MET A 377 1.29 0.91 9.79
CA MET A 377 0.83 2.21 10.31
C MET A 377 1.98 3.19 10.55
N LYS A 378 3.17 2.71 10.95
CA LYS A 378 4.37 3.56 11.09
C LYS A 378 4.89 4.02 9.74
N GLU A 379 4.92 3.13 8.75
CA GLU A 379 5.38 3.43 7.40
C GLU A 379 4.44 4.42 6.68
N ILE A 380 3.13 4.30 6.89
CA ILE A 380 2.15 5.27 6.40
C ILE A 380 2.31 6.63 7.08
N ASN A 381 2.48 6.68 8.40
CA ASN A 381 2.74 7.95 9.09
C ASN A 381 4.01 8.62 8.55
N TRP A 382 5.10 7.85 8.39
CA TRP A 382 6.32 8.36 7.74
C TRP A 382 6.03 8.94 6.35
N LEU A 383 5.27 8.23 5.53
CA LEU A 383 4.91 8.67 4.19
C LEU A 383 4.07 9.96 4.20
N GLU A 384 3.06 10.06 5.06
CA GLU A 384 2.22 11.25 5.20
C GLU A 384 3.03 12.48 5.62
N VAL A 385 3.99 12.28 6.52
CA VAL A 385 5.00 13.27 6.92
C VAL A 385 5.82 13.73 5.72
N GLN A 386 6.32 12.79 4.91
CA GLN A 386 7.13 13.12 3.73
C GLN A 386 6.34 13.86 2.64
N LEU A 387 5.07 13.48 2.45
CA LEU A 387 4.19 14.12 1.46
C LEU A 387 3.52 15.40 1.99
N GLY A 388 3.61 15.69 3.28
CA GLY A 388 2.95 16.82 3.93
C GLY A 388 1.42 16.75 3.84
N ARG A 389 0.83 15.55 3.75
CA ARG A 389 -0.62 15.34 3.61
C ARG A 389 -1.04 13.96 4.07
N ARG A 390 -2.31 13.85 4.44
CA ARG A 390 -2.94 12.57 4.80
C ARG A 390 -3.19 11.70 3.57
N ILE A 391 -2.99 10.41 3.75
CA ILE A 391 -3.16 9.35 2.75
C ILE A 391 -4.12 8.31 3.31
N LEU A 392 -3.96 7.92 4.58
CA LEU A 392 -4.85 6.98 5.24
C LEU A 392 -6.08 7.69 5.77
N CYS A 393 -7.22 7.35 5.16
CA CYS A 393 -8.49 7.95 5.51
C CYS A 393 -9.10 7.39 6.77
N ASP A 394 -9.73 8.28 7.52
CA ASP A 394 -10.56 7.96 8.68
C ASP A 394 -11.67 6.96 8.30
N SER A 395 -12.27 7.09 7.11
CA SER A 395 -13.25 6.12 6.59
C SER A 395 -12.66 4.74 6.32
N SER A 396 -11.40 4.66 5.87
CA SER A 396 -10.70 3.37 5.69
C SER A 396 -10.45 2.73 7.06
N LEU A 397 -10.01 3.52 8.04
CA LEU A 397 -9.84 3.06 9.42
C LEU A 397 -11.15 2.57 10.02
N ASP A 398 -12.24 3.34 9.95
CA ASP A 398 -13.56 2.96 10.48
C ASP A 398 -14.09 1.66 9.84
N ARG A 399 -13.88 1.52 8.54
CA ARG A 399 -14.28 0.33 7.80
C ARG A 399 -13.57 -0.91 8.36
N TRP A 400 -12.27 -0.83 8.57
CA TRP A 400 -11.47 -1.98 8.95
C TRP A 400 -11.37 -2.21 10.47
N GLU A 401 -11.59 -1.18 11.30
CA GLU A 401 -11.45 -1.28 12.76
C GLU A 401 -12.32 -2.39 13.35
N GLU A 402 -13.62 -2.42 13.05
CA GLU A 402 -14.50 -3.48 13.53
C GLU A 402 -14.10 -4.87 12.99
N GLU A 403 -13.62 -4.95 11.75
CA GLU A 403 -13.26 -6.23 11.13
C GLU A 403 -11.91 -6.78 11.59
N LEU A 404 -11.04 -5.90 12.08
CA LEU A 404 -9.71 -6.23 12.61
C LEU A 404 -9.68 -6.29 14.14
N GLN A 405 -10.77 -5.93 14.84
CA GLN A 405 -10.83 -5.90 16.30
C GLN A 405 -10.40 -7.22 16.94
N TYR A 406 -10.73 -8.36 16.32
CA TYR A 406 -10.35 -9.68 16.81
C TYR A 406 -8.82 -9.92 16.85
N ILE A 407 -8.06 -9.18 16.04
CA ILE A 407 -6.59 -9.20 16.03
C ILE A 407 -6.02 -8.22 17.06
N LEU A 408 -6.68 -7.06 17.19
CA LEU A 408 -6.22 -5.94 18.01
C LEU A 408 -6.54 -6.10 19.50
N GLY A 409 -7.49 -6.98 19.85
CA GLY A 409 -7.92 -7.15 21.24
C GLY A 409 -8.65 -5.91 21.74
N ASP A 410 -8.12 -5.26 22.77
CA ASP A 410 -8.62 -3.97 23.28
C ASP A 410 -7.98 -2.76 22.59
N GLU A 411 -6.94 -2.97 21.78
CA GLU A 411 -6.33 -1.88 21.02
C GLU A 411 -7.29 -1.40 19.93
N ARG A 412 -7.30 -0.10 19.68
CA ARG A 412 -8.07 0.54 18.60
C ARG A 412 -7.12 0.95 17.48
N LEU A 413 -7.53 0.81 16.23
CA LEU A 413 -6.74 1.33 15.11
C LEU A 413 -6.59 2.83 15.23
N ARG A 414 -7.73 3.52 15.41
CA ARG A 414 -7.78 4.98 15.44
C ARG A 414 -7.10 5.50 16.72
N GLY A 415 -7.47 5.01 17.90
CA GLY A 415 -6.97 5.54 19.18
C GLY A 415 -5.68 4.90 19.76
N GLY A 416 -5.25 3.75 19.24
CA GLY A 416 -4.08 3.01 19.74
C GLY A 416 -2.89 3.08 18.78
N LEU A 417 -3.06 2.48 17.60
CA LEU A 417 -1.97 2.29 16.63
C LEU A 417 -1.65 3.55 15.81
N TYR A 418 -2.65 4.38 15.50
CA TYR A 418 -2.50 5.48 14.53
C TYR A 418 -2.53 6.90 15.14
N GLN A 419 -3.56 7.31 15.90
CA GLN A 419 -3.71 8.71 16.34
C GLN A 419 -2.66 9.18 17.34
N ASN A 420 -2.17 8.31 18.23
CA ASN A 420 -1.19 8.72 19.26
C ASN A 420 0.14 9.26 18.69
N LYS A 421 0.39 9.12 17.38
CA LYS A 421 1.62 9.60 16.74
C LYS A 421 1.42 10.66 15.68
N VAL A 422 0.30 10.65 14.94
CA VAL A 422 0.10 11.58 13.81
C VAL A 422 -0.20 13.00 14.29
N GLU A 423 -1.06 13.15 15.31
CA GLU A 423 -1.45 14.47 15.83
C GLU A 423 -0.26 15.17 16.50
N MET A 424 0.53 14.45 17.30
CA MET A 424 1.73 15.00 17.93
C MET A 424 2.77 15.49 16.91
N TRP A 425 2.89 14.81 15.77
CA TRP A 425 3.91 15.13 14.76
C TRP A 425 3.45 16.25 13.82
N MET A 426 2.19 16.23 13.38
CA MET A 426 1.59 17.32 12.61
C MET A 426 1.63 18.63 13.39
N ASP A 427 1.34 18.59 14.69
CA ASP A 427 1.46 19.74 15.59
C ASP A 427 2.92 20.19 15.76
N SER A 428 3.89 19.27 15.68
CA SER A 428 5.31 19.61 15.75
C SER A 428 5.87 20.19 14.45
N MET A 429 5.27 19.90 13.30
CA MET A 429 5.63 20.51 12.01
C MET A 429 4.98 21.88 11.81
N HIS A 430 3.81 22.11 12.41
CA HIS A 430 3.14 23.41 12.39
C HIS A 430 3.80 24.45 13.29
N ARG A 431 4.47 24.00 14.36
CA ARG A 431 5.32 24.81 15.23
C ARG A 431 6.69 25.01 14.61
#